data_AF-A0A2U2JD60-F1
#
_entry.id   AF-A0A2U2JD60-F1
#
_cell.length_a   1.000
_cell.length_b   1.000
_cell.length_c   1.000
_cell.angle_alpha   90.00
_cell.angle_beta   90.00
_cell.angle_gamma   90.00
#
_symmetry.space_group_name_H-M   'P 1'
#
loop_
_entity.id
_entity.type
_entity.pdbx_description
1 polymer ?
#
loop_
_entity_poly.entity_id
_entity_poly.type
_entity_poly.pdbx_seq_one_letter_code
_entity_poly.pdbx_strand_id
1 'polypeptide(L)'
;MKFSFIIFLIFITSITYSQRKLNLEITFKNGKVIQGDFNVSIKKIEDAKTKKEYNYDSITTMIIDKKNPRLDAYIINIKKNVNSKKILQGIGYIIHQNKHLELYQVAFHIKDSYQSNISREFRKGSELYIKRKNESYAFNIGFIDGKGWHKIKKRVITFFKDCPKIVKYIKQGKLDVKETIKLIDFYNEYCYSNIKN
;
A
#
# COMPACT_ATOMS: atom_id res chain seq x y z
N MET A 1 -34.08 18.52 54.65
CA MET A 1 -33.28 17.60 53.78
C MET A 1 -32.50 18.44 52.78
N LYS A 2 -31.17 18.50 52.93
CA LYS A 2 -30.30 19.29 52.05
C LYS A 2 -30.03 18.50 50.76
N PHE A 3 -30.52 19.02 49.63
CA PHE A 3 -30.18 18.54 48.29
C PHE A 3 -28.73 18.94 47.97
N SER A 4 -27.79 18.02 48.10
CA SER A 4 -26.43 18.19 47.55
C SER A 4 -26.45 17.87 46.07
N PHE A 5 -26.50 18.91 45.24
CA PHE A 5 -26.19 18.84 43.81
C PHE A 5 -24.68 18.64 43.66
N ILE A 6 -24.23 17.39 43.59
CA ILE A 6 -22.87 17.08 43.10
C ILE A 6 -22.91 17.28 41.59
N ILE A 7 -22.52 18.47 41.14
CA ILE A 7 -22.20 18.75 39.74
C ILE A 7 -20.95 17.94 39.41
N PHE A 8 -21.16 16.72 38.93
CA PHE A 8 -20.12 15.89 38.34
C PHE A 8 -19.77 16.53 36.99
N LEU A 9 -18.84 17.48 37.04
CA LEU A 9 -18.23 18.12 35.89
C LEU A 9 -17.37 17.06 35.18
N ILE A 10 -18.04 16.22 34.38
CA ILE A 10 -17.38 15.33 33.43
C ILE A 10 -16.69 16.26 32.44
N PHE A 11 -15.43 16.55 32.70
CA PHE A 11 -14.49 16.95 31.66
C PHE A 11 -14.50 15.80 30.64
N ILE A 12 -15.39 15.91 29.65
CA ILE A 12 -15.27 15.22 28.39
C ILE A 12 -13.99 15.77 27.80
N THR A 13 -12.86 15.18 28.19
CA THR A 13 -11.62 15.34 27.47
C THR A 13 -11.92 14.77 26.11
N SER A 14 -12.25 15.65 25.18
CA SER A 14 -12.28 15.35 23.76
C SER A 14 -10.88 14.87 23.41
N ILE A 15 -10.64 13.57 23.51
CA ILE A 15 -9.48 12.91 22.94
C ILE A 15 -9.65 13.14 21.44
N THR A 16 -9.14 14.27 20.97
CA THR A 16 -9.02 14.56 19.56
C THR A 16 -7.98 13.58 19.07
N TYR A 17 -8.47 12.47 18.51
CA TYR A 17 -7.65 11.55 17.74
C TYR A 17 -7.04 12.35 16.59
N SER A 18 -5.85 12.89 16.84
CA SER A 18 -5.07 13.64 15.85
C SER A 18 -4.71 12.67 14.74
N GLN A 19 -5.37 12.77 13.59
CA GLN A 19 -4.94 12.07 12.40
C GLN A 19 -3.59 12.69 12.00
N ARG A 20 -2.46 11.99 12.20
CA ARG A 20 -1.14 12.54 11.82
C ARG A 20 -1.05 12.79 10.33
N LYS A 21 -0.46 13.94 10.01
CA LYS A 21 -0.30 14.50 8.66
C LYS A 21 0.99 13.99 8.03
N LEU A 22 0.99 13.73 6.73
CA LEU A 22 2.20 13.43 5.97
C LEU A 22 2.75 14.70 5.34
N ASN A 23 4.05 14.93 5.48
CA ASN A 23 4.70 15.94 4.67
C ASN A 23 4.92 15.38 3.26
N LEU A 24 4.26 15.98 2.27
CA LEU A 24 4.30 15.55 0.88
C LEU A 24 4.71 16.70 -0.02
N GLU A 25 5.48 16.38 -1.05
CA GLU A 25 5.58 17.14 -2.30
C GLU A 25 4.72 16.41 -3.35
N ILE A 26 3.70 17.08 -3.86
CA ILE A 26 2.73 16.52 -4.81
C ILE A 26 2.89 17.25 -6.13
N THR A 27 3.17 16.48 -7.20
CA THR A 27 3.19 16.99 -8.58
C THR A 27 1.92 16.58 -9.30
N PHE A 28 1.18 17.54 -9.82
CA PHE A 28 -0.05 17.34 -10.58
C PHE A 28 0.22 17.13 -12.08
N LYS A 29 -0.76 16.57 -12.78
CA LYS A 29 -0.71 16.36 -14.24
C LYS A 29 -0.56 17.65 -15.06
N ASN A 30 -1.00 18.78 -14.51
CA ASN A 30 -0.82 20.09 -15.11
C ASN A 30 0.55 20.73 -14.80
N GLY A 31 1.49 19.99 -14.18
CA GLY A 31 2.81 20.48 -13.81
C GLY A 31 2.86 21.29 -12.51
N LYS A 32 1.72 21.60 -11.89
CA LYS A 32 1.70 22.28 -10.59
C LYS A 32 2.36 21.40 -9.52
N VAL A 33 3.15 22.01 -8.66
CA VAL A 33 3.71 21.37 -7.46
C VAL A 33 3.14 22.05 -6.22
N ILE A 34 2.75 21.25 -5.22
CA ILE A 34 2.43 21.74 -3.87
C ILE A 34 3.23 20.95 -2.84
N GLN A 35 3.62 21.62 -1.77
CA GLN A 35 4.31 21.00 -0.65
C GLN A 35 3.65 21.39 0.66
N GLY A 36 3.59 20.46 1.60
CA GLY A 36 3.05 20.72 2.94
C GLY A 36 2.58 19.46 3.63
N ASP A 37 1.78 19.66 4.67
CA ASP A 37 1.22 18.58 5.46
C ASP A 37 -0.17 18.18 4.95
N PHE A 38 -0.38 16.88 4.73
CA PHE A 38 -1.60 16.35 4.16
C PHE A 38 -2.19 15.19 4.98
N ASN A 39 -3.52 15.15 5.04
CA ASN A 39 -4.27 13.98 5.47
C ASN A 39 -4.49 13.07 4.25
N VAL A 40 -4.06 11.82 4.35
CA VAL A 40 -4.16 10.85 3.25
C VAL A 40 -5.14 9.74 3.60
N SER A 41 -6.05 9.44 2.68
CA SER A 41 -7.01 8.33 2.79
C SER A 41 -7.12 7.57 1.47
N ILE A 42 -7.78 6.41 1.48
CA ILE A 42 -8.05 5.62 0.26
C ILE A 42 -8.81 6.43 -0.82
N LYS A 43 -9.54 7.47 -0.45
CA LYS A 43 -10.41 8.23 -1.37
C LYS A 43 -9.79 9.52 -1.87
N LYS A 44 -8.95 10.17 -1.06
CA LYS A 44 -8.50 11.54 -1.30
C LYS A 44 -7.24 11.88 -0.50
N ILE A 45 -6.57 12.93 -0.97
CA ILE A 45 -5.57 13.68 -0.22
C ILE A 45 -6.20 15.01 0.17
N GLU A 46 -6.07 15.41 1.42
CA GLU A 46 -6.59 16.69 1.93
C GLU A 46 -5.43 17.50 2.51
N ASP A 47 -5.31 18.76 2.10
CA ASP A 47 -4.39 19.72 2.71
C ASP A 47 -4.77 19.93 4.18
N ALA A 48 -3.84 19.68 5.08
CA ALA A 48 -4.14 19.68 6.50
C ALA A 48 -4.41 21.09 7.06
N LYS A 49 -3.94 22.15 6.37
CA LYS A 49 -4.15 23.55 6.75
C LYS A 49 -5.40 24.12 6.09
N THR A 50 -5.54 23.97 4.78
CA THR A 50 -6.62 24.59 4.01
C THR A 50 -7.88 23.73 3.89
N LYS A 51 -7.80 22.45 4.27
CA LYS A 51 -8.86 21.44 4.07
C LYS A 51 -9.24 21.22 2.61
N LYS A 52 -8.42 21.74 1.68
CA LYS A 52 -8.63 21.53 0.25
C LYS A 52 -8.36 20.07 -0.10
N GLU A 53 -9.29 19.49 -0.83
CA GLU A 53 -9.20 18.10 -1.28
C GLU A 53 -8.59 18.02 -2.68
N TYR A 54 -7.80 16.97 -2.89
CA TYR A 54 -7.17 16.63 -4.17
C TYR A 54 -7.52 15.20 -4.53
N ASN A 55 -8.03 15.03 -5.76
CA ASN A 55 -8.30 13.73 -6.35
C ASN A 55 -7.00 13.12 -6.87
N TYR A 56 -6.77 11.84 -6.58
CA TYR A 56 -5.64 11.07 -7.09
C TYR A 56 -5.51 11.09 -8.61
N ASP A 57 -6.62 11.17 -9.35
CA ASP A 57 -6.60 11.22 -10.82
C ASP A 57 -5.92 12.48 -11.36
N SER A 58 -5.77 13.53 -10.55
CA SER A 58 -5.07 14.76 -10.93
C SER A 58 -3.56 14.72 -10.65
N ILE A 59 -3.08 13.69 -9.95
CA ILE A 59 -1.71 13.59 -9.43
C ILE A 59 -0.85 12.72 -10.34
N THR A 60 0.39 13.16 -10.58
CA THR A 60 1.40 12.42 -11.35
C THR A 60 2.34 11.68 -10.41
N THR A 61 2.94 12.40 -9.46
CA THR A 61 3.91 11.86 -8.50
C THR A 61 3.70 12.46 -7.12
N MET A 62 4.13 11.72 -6.11
CA MET A 62 4.21 12.22 -4.75
C MET A 62 5.55 11.81 -4.16
N ILE A 63 6.15 12.69 -3.39
CA ILE A 63 7.32 12.39 -2.60
C ILE A 63 6.97 12.61 -1.15
N ILE A 64 7.29 11.61 -0.32
CA ILE A 64 7.22 11.76 1.12
C ILE A 64 8.53 12.36 1.58
N ASP A 65 8.46 13.59 2.07
CA ASP A 65 9.61 14.28 2.60
C ASP A 65 9.86 13.80 4.03
N LYS A 66 10.79 12.85 4.15
CA LYS A 66 11.43 12.50 5.42
C LYS A 66 12.81 13.14 5.40
N LYS A 67 13.23 13.67 6.56
CA LYS A 67 14.55 14.30 6.80
C LYS A 67 15.73 13.54 6.17
N ASN A 68 15.62 12.23 6.00
CA ASN A 68 16.35 11.39 5.03
C ASN A 68 15.80 9.96 5.20
N PRO A 69 15.62 9.09 4.18
CA PRO A 69 15.71 9.34 2.73
C PRO A 69 14.39 9.79 2.08
N ARG A 70 14.52 10.48 0.95
CA ARG A 70 13.43 10.79 0.00
C ARG A 70 12.77 9.49 -0.47
N LEU A 71 11.45 9.43 -0.37
CA LEU A 71 10.70 8.22 -0.68
C LEU A 71 9.61 8.53 -1.71
N ASP A 72 9.83 8.04 -2.93
CA ASP A 72 8.89 8.20 -4.02
C ASP A 72 7.66 7.32 -3.79
N ALA A 73 6.50 7.95 -3.89
CA ALA A 73 5.21 7.35 -3.66
C ALA A 73 4.36 7.47 -4.93
N TYR A 74 3.64 6.40 -5.23
CA TYR A 74 2.88 6.25 -6.45
C TYR A 74 1.41 6.05 -6.11
N ILE A 75 0.54 6.69 -6.88
CA ILE A 75 -0.86 6.30 -6.95
C ILE A 75 -0.94 5.00 -7.74
N ILE A 76 -1.42 3.96 -7.09
CA ILE A 76 -1.58 2.66 -7.70
C ILE A 76 -3.04 2.23 -7.68
N ASN A 77 -3.51 1.72 -8.82
CA ASN A 77 -4.77 1.01 -8.90
C ASN A 77 -4.56 -0.41 -8.39
N ILE A 78 -5.45 -0.86 -7.50
CA ILE A 78 -5.27 -2.09 -6.75
C ILE A 78 -6.54 -2.93 -6.73
N LYS A 79 -6.35 -4.24 -6.77
CA LYS A 79 -7.41 -5.24 -6.60
C LYS A 79 -7.08 -6.14 -5.43
N LYS A 80 -8.09 -6.41 -4.59
CA LYS A 80 -7.95 -7.31 -3.43
C LYS A 80 -7.61 -8.75 -3.82
N ASN A 81 -8.05 -9.18 -5.01
CA ASN A 81 -7.74 -10.47 -5.60
C ASN A 81 -7.83 -10.36 -7.13
N VAL A 82 -7.27 -11.35 -7.85
CA VAL A 82 -7.20 -11.32 -9.33
C VAL A 82 -8.57 -11.17 -9.99
N ASN A 83 -9.60 -11.74 -9.36
CA ASN A 83 -10.97 -11.76 -9.88
C ASN A 83 -11.84 -10.60 -9.34
N SER A 84 -11.29 -9.65 -8.58
CA SER A 84 -12.08 -8.52 -8.05
C SER A 84 -12.54 -7.63 -9.20
N LYS A 85 -13.85 -7.35 -9.27
CA LYS A 85 -14.39 -6.29 -10.12
C LYS A 85 -14.10 -4.89 -9.55
N LYS A 86 -14.03 -4.78 -8.21
CA LYS A 86 -13.75 -3.51 -7.53
C LYS A 86 -12.26 -3.18 -7.64
N ILE A 87 -11.98 -2.00 -8.16
CA ILE A 87 -10.67 -1.35 -8.17
C ILE A 87 -10.67 -0.28 -7.08
N LEU A 88 -9.59 -0.22 -6.30
CA LEU A 88 -9.34 0.84 -5.34
C LEU A 88 -8.07 1.59 -5.78
N GLN A 89 -7.89 2.80 -5.28
CA GLN A 89 -6.63 3.53 -5.38
C GLN A 89 -5.96 3.55 -4.01
N GLY A 90 -4.64 3.47 -4.01
CA GLY A 90 -3.83 3.57 -2.80
C GLY A 90 -2.50 4.23 -3.08
N ILE A 91 -1.87 4.74 -2.02
CA ILE A 91 -0.49 5.20 -2.09
C ILE A 91 0.42 3.98 -1.85
N GLY A 92 1.25 3.68 -2.84
CA GLY A 92 2.19 2.57 -2.80
C GLY A 92 3.64 3.03 -2.99
N TYR A 93 4.57 2.27 -2.42
CA TYR A 93 6.01 2.45 -2.60
C TYR A 93 6.58 1.19 -3.21
N ILE A 94 7.46 1.33 -4.20
CA ILE A 94 8.16 0.20 -4.78
C ILE A 94 9.21 -0.27 -3.77
N ILE A 95 9.07 -1.51 -3.31
CA ILE A 95 10.05 -2.15 -2.40
C ILE A 95 10.93 -3.17 -3.12
N HIS A 96 10.48 -3.68 -4.27
CA HIS A 96 11.25 -4.56 -5.14
C HIS A 96 10.73 -4.47 -6.57
N GLN A 97 11.60 -4.60 -7.57
CA GLN A 97 11.17 -4.67 -8.96
C GLN A 97 12.19 -5.39 -9.84
N ASN A 98 11.71 -5.92 -10.94
CA ASN A 98 12.55 -6.45 -12.01
C ASN A 98 12.00 -6.02 -13.39
N LYS A 99 12.41 -6.70 -14.46
CA LYS A 99 11.99 -6.37 -15.82
C LYS A 99 10.49 -6.55 -16.05
N HIS A 100 9.81 -7.36 -15.24
CA HIS A 100 8.43 -7.81 -15.50
C HIS A 100 7.45 -7.48 -14.38
N LEU A 101 7.94 -7.38 -13.15
CA LEU A 101 7.13 -7.28 -11.96
C LEU A 101 7.58 -6.09 -11.11
N GLU A 102 6.59 -5.47 -10.47
CA GLU A 102 6.76 -4.41 -9.47
C GLU A 102 6.07 -4.86 -8.19
N LEU A 103 6.79 -4.80 -7.07
CA LEU A 103 6.25 -5.07 -5.74
C LEU A 103 6.07 -3.76 -4.99
N TYR A 104 4.83 -3.52 -4.61
CA TYR A 104 4.42 -2.35 -3.84
C TYR A 104 4.11 -2.75 -2.41
N GLN A 105 4.58 -1.94 -1.47
CA GLN A 105 3.99 -1.85 -0.15
C GLN A 105 2.97 -0.71 -0.15
N VAL A 106 1.73 -0.99 0.24
CA VAL A 106 0.61 -0.05 0.08
C VAL A 106 0.10 0.40 1.43
N ALA A 107 -0.05 1.71 1.60
CA ALA A 107 -0.54 2.30 2.82
C ALA A 107 -2.04 2.63 2.71
N PHE A 108 -2.90 1.74 3.18
CA PHE A 108 -4.36 1.93 3.20
C PHE A 108 -4.85 2.83 4.33
N HIS A 109 -4.13 2.80 5.45
CA HIS A 109 -4.44 3.53 6.67
C HIS A 109 -3.13 4.03 7.25
N ILE A 110 -2.72 5.24 6.91
CA ILE A 110 -1.60 5.89 7.59
C ILE A 110 -2.16 6.42 8.91
N LYS A 111 -2.40 5.51 9.86
CA LYS A 111 -2.65 5.85 11.27
C LYS A 111 -1.32 5.97 12.00
N ASP A 112 -1.31 6.76 13.07
CA ASP A 112 -0.15 7.33 13.78
C ASP A 112 1.05 6.40 14.08
N SER A 113 0.86 5.09 14.14
CA SER A 113 1.92 4.11 14.37
C SER A 113 2.67 3.67 13.10
N TYR A 114 2.21 4.03 11.90
CA TYR A 114 2.84 3.62 10.64
C TYR A 114 3.79 4.66 10.02
N GLN A 115 3.79 5.92 10.49
CA GLN A 115 4.71 6.95 9.97
C GLN A 115 6.19 6.65 10.28
N SER A 116 6.49 6.04 11.44
CA SER A 116 7.82 5.53 11.76
C SER A 116 8.22 4.28 10.94
N ASN A 117 7.29 3.71 10.16
CA ASN A 117 7.38 2.39 9.56
C ASN A 117 7.36 2.39 8.02
N ILE A 118 7.33 3.56 7.39
CA ILE A 118 7.54 3.71 5.95
C ILE A 118 9.06 3.61 5.71
N SER A 119 9.52 2.38 5.44
CA SER A 119 10.87 2.01 5.01
C SER A 119 10.80 1.40 3.61
N ARG A 120 11.87 1.52 2.81
CA ARG A 120 12.03 0.69 1.60
C ARG A 120 12.19 -0.79 1.93
N GLU A 121 12.55 -1.10 3.18
CA GLU A 121 12.70 -2.45 3.66
C GLU A 121 11.36 -3.16 3.79
N PHE A 122 11.31 -4.39 3.25
CA PHE A 122 10.16 -5.28 3.36
C PHE A 122 9.81 -5.53 4.83
N ARG A 123 8.57 -5.22 5.21
CA ARG A 123 8.05 -5.51 6.54
C ARG A 123 7.12 -6.70 6.52
N LYS A 124 7.44 -7.71 7.34
CA LYS A 124 6.58 -8.87 7.57
C LYS A 124 5.22 -8.42 8.10
N GLY A 125 4.14 -8.87 7.47
CA GLY A 125 2.77 -8.46 7.85
C GLY A 125 2.26 -7.19 7.15
N SER A 126 3.03 -6.62 6.22
CA SER A 126 2.56 -5.51 5.39
C SER A 126 1.60 -5.95 4.28
N GLU A 127 0.73 -5.03 3.90
CA GLU A 127 -0.13 -5.12 2.73
C GLU A 127 0.70 -4.97 1.45
N LEU A 128 1.10 -6.12 0.88
CA LEU A 128 1.89 -6.18 -0.36
C LEU A 128 1.03 -6.39 -1.59
N TYR A 129 1.35 -5.64 -2.64
CA TYR A 129 0.67 -5.68 -3.92
C TYR A 129 1.69 -5.88 -5.05
N ILE A 130 1.44 -6.86 -5.90
CA ILE A 130 2.30 -7.14 -7.06
C ILE A 130 1.61 -6.73 -8.35
N LYS A 131 2.37 -6.13 -9.26
CA LYS A 131 1.89 -5.68 -10.56
C LYS A 131 2.78 -6.24 -11.66
N ARG A 132 2.17 -6.73 -12.74
CA ARG A 132 2.90 -6.95 -13.99
C ARG A 132 3.07 -5.61 -14.68
N LYS A 133 4.24 -5.30 -15.21
CA LYS A 133 4.51 -3.99 -15.83
C LYS A 133 3.58 -3.67 -17.01
N ASN A 134 2.99 -4.68 -17.65
CA ASN A 134 2.01 -4.54 -18.73
C ASN A 134 0.53 -4.53 -18.25
N GLU A 135 0.27 -4.58 -16.95
CA GLU A 135 -1.08 -4.52 -16.38
C GLU A 135 -1.35 -3.17 -15.72
N SER A 136 -2.62 -2.76 -15.71
CA SER A 136 -3.06 -1.47 -15.15
C SER A 136 -3.32 -1.48 -13.65
N TYR A 137 -3.27 -2.66 -13.01
CA TYR A 137 -3.58 -2.83 -11.59
C TYR A 137 -2.55 -3.73 -10.89
N ALA A 138 -2.35 -3.49 -9.60
CA ALA A 138 -1.60 -4.38 -8.71
C ALA A 138 -2.56 -5.27 -7.90
N PHE A 139 -2.11 -6.46 -7.52
CA PHE A 139 -2.91 -7.45 -6.80
C PHE A 139 -2.33 -7.73 -5.42
N ASN A 140 -3.18 -7.83 -4.41
CA ASN A 140 -2.73 -8.20 -3.08
C ASN A 140 -2.16 -9.62 -3.06
N ILE A 141 -0.89 -9.75 -2.68
CA ILE A 141 -0.21 -11.03 -2.43
C ILE A 141 0.40 -11.14 -1.03
N GLY A 142 0.25 -10.10 -0.20
CA GLY A 142 0.73 -10.08 1.17
C GLY A 142 -0.36 -10.35 2.22
N PHE A 143 -0.12 -9.80 3.40
CA PHE A 143 -1.10 -9.73 4.48
C PHE A 143 -2.26 -8.80 4.07
N ILE A 144 -3.44 -9.02 4.65
CA ILE A 144 -4.58 -8.09 4.53
C ILE A 144 -5.01 -7.70 5.92
N ASP A 145 -5.10 -6.39 6.19
CA ASP A 145 -5.52 -5.91 7.50
C ASP A 145 -6.92 -6.42 7.88
N GLY A 146 -7.08 -6.81 9.14
CA GLY A 146 -8.27 -7.48 9.67
C GLY A 146 -8.56 -8.89 9.12
N LYS A 147 -7.87 -9.37 8.07
CA LYS A 147 -8.05 -10.73 7.50
C LYS A 147 -6.83 -11.64 7.64
N GLY A 148 -5.69 -11.07 8.00
CA GLY A 148 -4.45 -11.82 8.17
C GLY A 148 -3.89 -12.41 6.86
N TRP A 149 -3.22 -13.55 7.00
CA TRP A 149 -2.67 -14.35 5.90
C TRP A 149 -3.71 -15.20 5.18
N HIS A 150 -5.00 -14.98 5.43
CA HIS A 150 -6.07 -15.83 4.90
C HIS A 150 -6.03 -15.87 3.36
N LYS A 151 -6.02 -17.10 2.82
CA LYS A 151 -5.99 -17.39 1.37
C LYS A 151 -4.78 -16.81 0.60
N ILE A 152 -3.69 -16.42 1.27
CA ILE A 152 -2.49 -15.91 0.59
C ILE A 152 -1.98 -16.91 -0.45
N LYS A 153 -1.86 -18.21 -0.10
CA LYS A 153 -1.41 -19.26 -1.02
C LYS A 153 -2.27 -19.32 -2.29
N LYS A 154 -3.60 -19.20 -2.14
CA LYS A 154 -4.52 -19.13 -3.28
C LYS A 154 -4.29 -17.89 -4.13
N ARG A 155 -4.10 -16.70 -3.52
CA ARG A 155 -3.85 -15.45 -4.25
C ARG A 155 -2.54 -15.52 -5.04
N VAL A 156 -1.45 -15.95 -4.39
CA VAL A 156 -0.12 -16.08 -5.00
C VAL A 156 -0.12 -17.08 -6.15
N ILE A 157 -0.68 -18.28 -5.96
CA ILE A 157 -0.81 -19.29 -7.03
C ILE A 157 -1.66 -18.74 -8.19
N THR A 158 -2.73 -17.99 -7.90
CA THR A 158 -3.59 -17.41 -8.95
C THR A 158 -2.82 -16.38 -9.76
N PHE A 159 -2.01 -15.54 -9.10
CA PHE A 159 -1.20 -14.53 -9.77
C PHE A 159 -0.16 -15.18 -10.70
N PHE A 160 0.58 -16.18 -10.19
CA PHE A 160 1.62 -16.90 -10.93
C PHE A 160 1.11 -18.10 -11.75
N LYS A 161 -0.18 -18.12 -12.12
CA LYS A 161 -0.78 -19.24 -12.87
C LYS A 161 -0.11 -19.48 -14.23
N ASP A 162 0.48 -18.44 -14.80
CA ASP A 162 1.24 -18.43 -16.05
C ASP A 162 2.66 -19.02 -15.89
N CYS A 163 3.10 -19.32 -14.67
CA CYS A 163 4.34 -20.04 -14.41
C CYS A 163 4.08 -21.35 -13.64
N PRO A 164 3.86 -22.47 -14.35
CA PRO A 164 3.65 -23.79 -13.73
C PRO A 164 4.77 -24.19 -12.77
N LYS A 165 6.02 -23.78 -13.04
CA LYS A 165 7.18 -24.07 -12.18
C LYS A 165 7.04 -23.45 -10.79
N ILE A 166 6.70 -22.16 -10.70
CA ILE A 166 6.43 -21.49 -9.40
C ILE A 166 5.27 -22.18 -8.68
N VAL A 167 4.17 -22.43 -9.38
CA VAL A 167 2.99 -23.08 -8.79
C VAL A 167 3.35 -24.45 -8.21
N LYS A 168 4.16 -25.25 -8.93
CA LYS A 168 4.67 -26.54 -8.45
C LYS A 168 5.52 -26.38 -7.20
N TYR A 169 6.46 -25.45 -7.18
CA TYR A 169 7.36 -25.24 -6.03
C TYR A 169 6.60 -24.78 -4.78
N ILE A 170 5.62 -23.90 -4.93
CA ILE A 170 4.73 -23.49 -3.83
C ILE A 170 3.90 -24.67 -3.32
N LYS A 171 3.36 -25.51 -4.21
CA LYS A 171 2.58 -26.69 -3.81
C LYS A 171 3.43 -27.71 -3.06
N GLN A 172 4.69 -27.87 -3.46
CA GLN A 172 5.68 -28.76 -2.82
C GLN A 172 6.34 -28.18 -1.57
N GLY A 173 6.02 -26.95 -1.17
CA GLY A 173 6.65 -26.29 0.00
C GLY A 173 8.11 -25.87 -0.22
N LYS A 174 8.63 -25.95 -1.45
CA LYS A 174 10.00 -25.54 -1.81
C LYS A 174 10.17 -24.02 -1.92
N LEU A 175 9.06 -23.28 -1.97
CA LEU A 175 9.04 -21.82 -2.03
C LEU A 175 7.88 -21.32 -1.17
N ASP A 176 8.19 -20.55 -0.12
CA ASP A 176 7.16 -20.01 0.77
C ASP A 176 6.49 -18.80 0.11
N VAL A 177 5.16 -18.77 0.20
CA VAL A 177 4.32 -17.66 -0.26
C VAL A 177 4.58 -16.35 0.49
N LYS A 178 5.21 -16.43 1.67
CA LYS A 178 5.66 -15.27 2.46
C LYS A 178 7.00 -14.71 1.97
N GLU A 179 7.77 -15.47 1.21
CA GLU A 179 9.05 -15.04 0.62
C GLU A 179 8.82 -14.34 -0.72
N THR A 180 8.04 -13.25 -0.68
CA THR A 180 7.53 -12.57 -1.88
C THR A 180 8.63 -12.07 -2.83
N ILE A 181 9.75 -11.60 -2.29
CA ILE A 181 10.90 -11.17 -3.12
C ILE A 181 11.48 -12.37 -3.88
N LYS A 182 11.74 -13.50 -3.20
CA LYS A 182 12.24 -14.73 -3.84
C LYS A 182 11.30 -15.23 -4.93
N LEU A 183 9.99 -15.13 -4.73
CA LEU A 183 8.98 -15.48 -5.74
C LEU A 183 9.11 -14.61 -7.01
N ILE A 184 9.34 -13.31 -6.83
CA ILE A 184 9.48 -12.33 -7.91
C ILE A 184 10.77 -12.59 -8.69
N ASP A 185 11.87 -12.85 -7.99
CA ASP A 185 13.17 -13.14 -8.61
C ASP A 185 13.11 -14.47 -9.38
N PHE A 186 12.53 -15.51 -8.78
CA PHE A 186 12.32 -16.79 -9.46
C PHE A 186 11.48 -16.63 -10.73
N TYR A 187 10.45 -15.77 -10.71
CA TYR A 187 9.63 -15.52 -11.90
C TYR A 187 10.44 -14.90 -13.04
N ASN A 188 11.29 -13.92 -12.71
CA ASN A 188 12.15 -13.25 -13.68
C ASN A 188 13.15 -14.21 -14.33
N GLU A 189 13.75 -15.10 -13.53
CA GLU A 189 14.76 -16.05 -14.01
C GLU A 189 14.17 -17.17 -14.86
N TYR A 190 13.08 -17.81 -14.42
CA TYR A 190 12.65 -19.11 -14.96
C TYR A 190 11.34 -19.10 -15.74
N CYS A 191 10.54 -18.05 -15.61
CA CYS A 191 9.18 -18.05 -16.15
C CYS A 191 9.05 -17.14 -17.37
N TYR A 192 9.61 -15.94 -17.32
CA TYR A 192 9.42 -14.98 -18.41
C TYR A 192 10.38 -15.20 -19.60
N SER A 193 11.55 -15.78 -19.36
CA SER A 193 12.50 -16.19 -20.41
C SER A 193 11.94 -17.24 -21.39
N ASN A 194 10.86 -17.95 -21.02
CA ASN A 194 10.23 -19.01 -21.80
C ASN A 194 8.88 -18.63 -22.45
N ILE A 195 8.44 -17.36 -22.36
CA ILE A 195 7.16 -16.89 -22.94
C ILE A 195 7.35 -16.33 -24.37
N LYS A 196 8.58 -16.34 -24.90
CA LYS A 196 8.92 -15.82 -26.24
C LYS A 196 9.74 -16.79 -27.11
N ASN A 197 9.58 -18.09 -26.91
CA ASN A 197 9.99 -19.10 -27.91
C ASN A 197 8.76 -19.90 -28.31
#